data_AF-A0A438H2Q9-F1
#
_entry.id   AF-A0A438H2Q9-F1
#
_cell.length_a   1.000
_cell.length_b   1.000
_cell.length_c   1.000
_cell.angle_alpha   90.00
_cell.angle_beta   90.00
_cell.angle_gamma   90.00
#
_symmetry.space_group_name_H-M   'P 1'
#
loop_
_entity.id
_entity.type
_entity.pdbx_description
1 polymer ?
#
loop_
_entity_poly.entity_id
_entity_poly.type
_entity_poly.pdbx_seq_one_letter_code
_entity_poly.pdbx_strand_id
1 'polypeptide(L)'
;MMFKGMPVSAEIDKVPRIGVLPRSASTDSKIRWFEAPGFNAMHAINAWEEGDEEIILVAPQCHIHREPRSQHRKGPFLIRKGEMIPKMSGVVKIDLELVCEVSRRLYGAGCFGGEPLFVAKDGASEEDDGYIVSYVHDEKSGASRFVVMDAKSQTLDVVATVKLPRRVPYGFHGLFVKDGDIREIY
;
A
#
# COMPACT_ATOMS: atom_id res chain seq x y z
N MET A 1 -31.58 16.39 -4.18
CA MET A 1 -31.64 14.99 -3.71
C MET A 1 -30.34 14.72 -2.94
N MET A 2 -30.39 14.67 -1.61
CA MET A 2 -29.21 14.33 -0.80
C MET A 2 -29.12 12.79 -0.71
N PHE A 3 -28.08 12.19 -1.26
CA PHE A 3 -27.81 10.77 -1.07
C PHE A 3 -27.52 10.51 0.42
N LYS A 4 -28.38 9.75 1.10
CA LYS A 4 -28.12 9.21 2.43
C LYS A 4 -27.34 7.90 2.28
N GLY A 5 -26.02 7.93 2.49
CA GLY A 5 -25.16 6.73 2.49
C GLY A 5 -23.69 7.08 2.22
N MET A 6 -22.76 6.18 2.53
CA MET A 6 -21.39 6.26 1.99
C MET A 6 -21.46 5.99 0.48
N PRO A 7 -20.77 6.78 -0.36
CA PRO A 7 -20.75 6.57 -1.82
C PRO A 7 -20.02 5.28 -2.23
N VAL A 8 -19.25 4.68 -1.31
CA VAL A 8 -18.45 3.46 -1.53
C VAL A 8 -18.69 2.51 -0.37
N SER A 9 -18.87 1.23 -0.68
CA SER A 9 -18.95 0.13 0.30
C SER A 9 -18.09 -1.03 -0.17
N ALA A 10 -17.59 -1.83 0.78
CA ALA A 10 -16.86 -3.04 0.44
C ALA A 10 -17.82 -4.23 0.25
N GLU A 11 -17.55 -5.03 -0.78
CA GLU A 11 -18.19 -6.32 -1.02
C GLU A 11 -17.16 -7.42 -0.78
N ILE A 12 -17.31 -8.14 0.34
CA ILE A 12 -16.27 -9.05 0.85
C ILE A 12 -16.20 -10.35 0.03
N ASP A 13 -17.30 -10.75 -0.60
CA ASP A 13 -17.39 -12.00 -1.35
C ASP A 13 -16.98 -11.86 -2.83
N LYS A 14 -16.59 -10.65 -3.27
CA LYS A 14 -16.10 -10.42 -4.64
C LYS A 14 -14.60 -10.63 -4.72
N VAL A 15 -14.16 -11.32 -5.78
CA VAL A 15 -12.75 -11.45 -6.13
C VAL A 15 -12.28 -10.18 -6.84
N PRO A 16 -11.28 -9.47 -6.31
CA PRO A 16 -10.70 -8.30 -6.96
C PRO A 16 -10.07 -8.66 -8.29
N ARG A 17 -10.01 -7.72 -9.23
CA ARG A 17 -9.37 -7.91 -10.54
C ARG A 17 -8.41 -6.77 -10.86
N ILE A 18 -7.32 -7.11 -11.52
CA ILE A 18 -6.31 -6.17 -12.00
C ILE A 18 -6.35 -6.20 -13.53
N GLY A 19 -6.49 -5.03 -14.13
CA GLY A 19 -6.49 -4.88 -15.58
C GLY A 19 -5.12 -4.44 -16.07
N VAL A 20 -4.51 -5.19 -16.99
CA VAL A 20 -3.29 -4.79 -17.69
C VAL A 20 -3.65 -4.37 -19.10
N LEU A 21 -3.33 -3.11 -19.46
CA LEU A 21 -3.52 -2.56 -20.78
C LEU A 21 -2.17 -2.17 -21.37
N PRO A 22 -1.80 -2.65 -22.57
CA PRO A 22 -0.55 -2.23 -23.23
C PRO A 22 -0.50 -0.71 -23.37
N ARG A 23 0.64 -0.09 -23.03
CA ARG A 23 0.81 1.37 -23.08
C ARG A 23 0.57 1.97 -24.47
N SER A 24 0.78 1.18 -25.53
CA SER A 24 0.57 1.56 -26.93
C SER A 24 -0.86 1.31 -27.44
N ALA A 25 -1.75 0.77 -26.61
CA ALA A 25 -3.12 0.47 -27.01
C ALA A 25 -3.91 1.76 -27.27
N SER A 26 -4.59 1.82 -28.41
CA SER A 26 -5.49 2.92 -28.78
C SER A 26 -6.91 2.74 -28.24
N THR A 27 -7.24 1.55 -27.72
CA THR A 27 -8.56 1.16 -27.22
C THR A 27 -8.40 0.21 -26.04
N ASP A 28 -9.43 0.12 -25.20
CA ASP A 28 -9.50 -0.78 -24.04
C ASP A 28 -9.70 -2.25 -24.43
N SER A 29 -10.00 -2.55 -25.69
CA SER A 29 -10.20 -3.92 -26.20
C SER A 29 -9.00 -4.86 -26.00
N LYS A 30 -7.80 -4.32 -25.76
CA LYS A 30 -6.58 -5.10 -25.46
C LYS A 30 -6.34 -5.32 -23.96
N ILE A 31 -7.27 -4.90 -23.10
CA ILE A 31 -7.15 -5.12 -21.66
C ILE A 31 -7.22 -6.62 -21.34
N ARG A 32 -6.28 -7.07 -20.51
CA ARG A 32 -6.32 -8.41 -19.89
C ARG A 32 -6.69 -8.24 -18.43
N TRP A 33 -7.71 -8.98 -17.98
CA TRP A 33 -8.17 -8.95 -16.59
C TRP A 33 -7.68 -10.19 -15.85
N PHE A 34 -6.96 -9.98 -14.76
CA PHE A 34 -6.44 -11.02 -13.89
C PHE A 34 -7.21 -10.99 -12.56
N GLU A 35 -7.61 -12.16 -12.06
CA GLU A 35 -8.27 -12.27 -10.75
C GLU A 35 -7.24 -12.28 -9.63
N ALA A 36 -7.35 -11.43 -8.62
CA ALA A 36 -6.37 -11.33 -7.54
C ALA A 36 -7.02 -11.70 -6.19
N PRO A 37 -7.26 -13.00 -5.91
CA PRO A 37 -7.96 -13.43 -4.70
C PRO A 37 -7.19 -13.02 -3.44
N GLY A 38 -7.90 -12.45 -2.47
CA GLY A 38 -7.32 -12.00 -1.20
C GLY A 38 -6.52 -10.69 -1.27
N PHE A 39 -6.23 -10.17 -2.47
CA PHE A 39 -5.54 -8.91 -2.65
C PHE A 39 -6.53 -7.75 -2.79
N ASN A 40 -6.46 -6.78 -1.88
CA ASN A 40 -7.20 -5.53 -2.00
C ASN A 40 -6.22 -4.37 -1.98
N ALA A 41 -5.92 -3.81 -3.15
CA ALA A 41 -5.14 -2.58 -3.25
C ALA A 41 -6.07 -1.37 -3.35
N MET A 42 -5.70 -0.32 -2.61
CA MET A 42 -6.17 1.04 -2.92
C MET A 42 -5.09 1.87 -3.65
N HIS A 43 -3.84 1.41 -3.64
CA HIS A 43 -2.69 2.12 -4.20
C HIS A 43 -1.77 1.13 -4.92
N ALA A 44 -0.91 1.64 -5.78
CA ALA A 44 0.24 0.94 -6.35
C ALA A 44 1.50 1.73 -6.02
N ILE A 45 2.56 1.04 -5.60
CA ILE A 45 3.85 1.66 -5.24
C ILE A 45 4.74 1.74 -6.47
N ASN A 46 4.93 0.60 -7.14
CA ASN A 46 5.68 0.47 -8.38
C ASN A 46 5.12 -0.71 -9.19
N ALA A 47 5.37 -0.72 -10.49
CA ALA A 47 5.17 -1.88 -11.33
C ALA A 47 6.16 -1.90 -12.49
N TRP A 48 6.70 -3.07 -12.80
CA TRP A 48 7.69 -3.26 -13.87
C TRP A 48 7.50 -4.59 -14.60
N GLU A 49 8.16 -4.72 -15.74
CA GLU A 49 8.29 -5.96 -16.50
C GLU A 49 9.59 -6.64 -16.07
N GLU A 50 9.50 -7.91 -15.65
CA GLU A 50 10.68 -8.75 -15.34
C GLU A 50 10.88 -9.71 -16.52
N GLY A 51 11.87 -9.41 -17.37
CA GLY A 51 12.00 -10.07 -18.67
C GLY A 51 10.81 -9.78 -19.59
N ASP A 52 10.49 -10.73 -20.47
CA ASP A 52 9.44 -10.56 -21.50
C ASP A 52 8.07 -11.11 -21.06
N GLU A 53 7.99 -11.83 -19.94
CA GLU A 53 6.84 -12.66 -19.57
C GLU A 53 6.21 -12.35 -18.22
N GLU A 54 6.83 -11.50 -17.38
CA GLU A 54 6.35 -11.23 -16.03
C GLU A 54 6.05 -9.74 -15.85
N ILE A 55 4.95 -9.44 -15.16
CA ILE A 55 4.62 -8.08 -14.75
C ILE A 55 4.49 -8.06 -13.24
N ILE A 56 5.44 -7.42 -12.57
CA ILE A 56 5.45 -7.31 -11.12
C ILE A 56 4.72 -6.04 -10.70
N LEU A 57 3.77 -6.19 -9.78
CA LEU A 57 3.07 -5.10 -9.11
C LEU A 57 3.41 -5.11 -7.62
N VAL A 58 3.89 -3.98 -7.11
CA VAL A 58 4.10 -3.76 -5.67
C VAL A 58 3.00 -2.86 -5.12
N ALA A 59 2.31 -3.31 -4.08
CA ALA A 59 1.17 -2.58 -3.53
C ALA A 59 0.97 -2.84 -2.03
N PRO A 60 0.34 -1.90 -1.30
CA PRO A 60 -0.12 -2.17 0.05
C PRO A 60 -1.26 -3.21 0.03
N GLN A 61 -1.19 -4.16 0.97
CA GLN A 61 -2.27 -5.09 1.25
C GLN A 61 -3.27 -4.44 2.22
N CYS A 62 -4.46 -4.11 1.74
CA CYS A 62 -5.54 -3.62 2.59
C CYS A 62 -6.39 -4.77 3.13
N HIS A 63 -6.78 -4.66 4.39
CA HIS A 63 -7.86 -5.46 4.96
C HIS A 63 -8.99 -4.53 5.40
N ILE A 64 -10.22 -5.02 5.25
CA ILE A 64 -11.41 -4.27 5.65
C ILE A 64 -11.61 -4.49 7.16
N HIS A 65 -11.41 -3.44 7.94
CA HIS A 65 -11.62 -3.50 9.39
C HIS A 65 -12.94 -2.83 9.77
N ARG A 66 -13.71 -3.50 10.63
CA ARG A 66 -14.82 -2.86 11.35
C ARG A 66 -14.26 -2.11 12.54
N GLU A 67 -14.48 -0.79 12.58
CA GLU A 67 -14.13 0.00 13.76
C GLU A 67 -14.89 -0.48 15.01
N PRO A 68 -14.20 -0.75 16.14
CA PRO A 68 -14.87 -1.00 17.41
C PRO A 68 -15.69 0.22 17.83
N ARG A 69 -16.76 0.00 18.60
CA ARG A 69 -17.57 1.09 19.19
C ARG A 69 -16.68 1.96 20.10
N SER A 70 -16.15 3.08 19.61
CA SER A 70 -15.60 4.13 20.48
C SER A 70 -16.13 5.51 20.09
N GLN A 71 -16.29 6.35 21.11
CA GLN A 71 -17.20 7.50 21.10
C GLN A 71 -16.54 8.83 20.70
N HIS A 72 -15.24 8.90 20.40
CA HIS A 72 -14.55 10.18 20.31
C HIS A 72 -13.57 10.26 19.14
N ARG A 73 -13.93 11.03 18.10
CA ARG A 73 -12.98 11.86 17.34
C ARG A 73 -13.74 12.92 16.53
N LYS A 74 -13.66 14.17 16.97
CA LYS A 74 -13.96 15.35 16.16
C LYS A 74 -12.69 15.71 15.39
N GLY A 75 -12.66 15.36 14.11
CA GLY A 75 -11.71 15.85 13.11
C GLY A 75 -12.48 16.18 11.82
N PRO A 76 -11.88 16.89 10.85
CA PRO A 76 -12.60 17.36 9.65
C PRO A 76 -13.09 16.22 8.73
N PHE A 77 -12.56 15.01 8.91
CA PHE A 77 -13.08 13.79 8.30
C PHE A 77 -14.01 13.08 9.29
N LEU A 78 -15.32 13.29 9.13
CA LEU A 78 -16.36 12.61 9.90
C LEU A 78 -16.42 11.13 9.50
N ILE A 79 -15.66 10.29 10.20
CA ILE A 79 -15.84 8.83 10.15
C ILE A 79 -17.06 8.50 11.03
N ARG A 80 -18.11 7.91 10.44
CA ARG A 80 -19.29 7.50 11.20
C ARG A 80 -19.04 6.16 11.90
N LYS A 81 -19.75 5.97 13.01
CA LYS A 81 -19.76 4.73 13.78
C LYS A 81 -20.21 3.55 12.91
N GLY A 82 -19.39 2.51 12.83
CA GLY A 82 -19.68 1.29 12.06
C GLY A 82 -19.23 1.33 10.61
N GLU A 83 -18.55 2.39 10.18
CA GLU A 83 -17.93 2.43 8.85
C GLU A 83 -16.75 1.47 8.77
N MET A 84 -16.70 0.73 7.67
CA MET A 84 -15.60 -0.16 7.35
C MET A 84 -14.50 0.66 6.69
N ILE A 85 -13.33 0.71 7.31
CA ILE A 85 -12.19 1.45 6.76
C ILE A 85 -11.18 0.43 6.23
N PRO A 86 -10.76 0.53 4.96
CA PRO A 86 -9.62 -0.23 4.48
C PRO A 86 -8.38 0.27 5.23
N LYS A 87 -7.75 -0.62 6.00
CA LYS A 87 -6.47 -0.34 6.66
C LYS A 87 -5.37 -1.15 5.97
N MET A 88 -4.25 -0.48 5.71
CA MET A 88 -3.09 -1.13 5.11
C MET A 88 -2.41 -1.99 6.18
N SER A 89 -2.44 -3.29 5.99
CA SER A 89 -1.94 -4.29 6.93
C SER A 89 -0.55 -4.81 6.59
N GLY A 90 -0.03 -4.42 5.44
CA GLY A 90 1.23 -4.93 4.90
C GLY A 90 1.51 -4.43 3.50
N VAL A 91 2.55 -5.00 2.90
CA VAL A 91 2.97 -4.79 1.51
C VAL A 91 3.10 -6.14 0.84
N VAL A 92 2.70 -6.21 -0.44
CA VAL A 92 2.81 -7.40 -1.28
C VAL A 92 3.44 -7.04 -2.62
N LYS A 93 4.17 -7.99 -3.19
CA LYS A 93 4.53 -8.04 -4.60
C LYS A 93 3.75 -9.17 -5.25
N ILE A 94 3.16 -8.89 -6.40
CA ILE A 94 2.35 -9.83 -7.15
C ILE A 94 2.91 -9.91 -8.57
N ASP A 95 3.15 -11.13 -9.04
CA ASP A 95 3.30 -11.39 -10.46
C ASP A 95 1.89 -11.47 -11.06
N LEU A 96 1.58 -10.54 -11.95
CA LEU A 96 0.26 -10.45 -12.58
C LEU A 96 0.03 -11.49 -13.66
N GLU A 97 1.08 -12.01 -14.31
CA GLU A 97 0.95 -13.01 -15.36
C GLU A 97 0.73 -14.39 -14.75
N LEU A 98 1.47 -14.71 -13.68
CA LEU A 98 1.26 -15.93 -12.88
C LEU A 98 0.13 -15.80 -11.85
N VAL A 99 -0.34 -14.58 -11.60
CA VAL A 99 -1.42 -14.27 -10.65
C VAL A 99 -1.08 -14.79 -9.25
N CYS A 100 0.15 -14.56 -8.80
CA CYS A 100 0.65 -15.10 -7.55
C CYS A 100 1.44 -14.07 -6.72
N GLU A 101 1.39 -14.22 -5.40
CA GLU A 101 2.19 -13.43 -4.47
C GLU A 101 3.64 -13.92 -4.54
N VAL A 102 4.56 -13.03 -4.91
CA VAL A 102 6.00 -13.35 -4.98
C VAL A 102 6.79 -12.79 -3.79
N SER A 103 6.22 -11.81 -3.07
CA SER A 103 6.79 -11.32 -1.81
C SER A 103 5.72 -10.70 -0.92
N ARG A 104 5.92 -10.76 0.41
CA ARG A 104 4.99 -10.13 1.36
C ARG A 104 5.59 -9.82 2.70
N ARG A 105 5.11 -8.71 3.25
CA ARG A 105 5.22 -8.36 4.67
C ARG A 105 3.87 -7.98 5.23
N LEU A 106 3.44 -8.67 6.28
CA LEU A 106 2.40 -8.16 7.17
C LEU A 106 3.02 -7.41 8.34
N TYR A 107 2.39 -6.32 8.76
CA TYR A 107 2.84 -5.52 9.92
C TYR A 107 2.52 -6.18 11.27
N GLY A 108 1.67 -7.22 11.25
CA GLY A 108 1.22 -7.95 12.44
C GLY A 108 -0.17 -7.53 12.90
N ALA A 109 -0.75 -8.33 13.79
CA ALA A 109 -2.14 -8.16 14.22
C ALA A 109 -2.35 -6.85 15.01
N GLY A 110 -3.19 -5.95 14.47
CA GLY A 110 -3.48 -4.62 15.04
C GLY A 110 -2.46 -3.55 14.65
N CYS A 111 -1.53 -3.86 13.74
CA CYS A 111 -0.57 -2.92 13.19
C CYS A 111 -0.99 -2.52 11.79
N PHE A 112 -1.07 -1.21 11.54
CA PHE A 112 -1.52 -0.67 10.26
C PHE A 112 -0.61 0.45 9.79
N GLY A 113 -0.32 0.45 8.49
CA GLY A 113 0.54 1.42 7.83
C GLY A 113 -0.22 2.58 7.19
N GLY A 114 0.52 3.64 6.84
CA GLY A 114 0.15 4.55 5.76
C GLY A 114 0.65 4.04 4.40
N GLU A 115 0.47 4.83 3.34
CA GLU A 115 0.97 4.50 1.99
C GLU A 115 2.49 4.20 2.06
N PRO A 116 2.90 2.97 1.68
CA PRO A 116 4.31 2.64 1.55
C PRO A 116 4.92 3.28 0.31
N LEU A 117 6.21 3.61 0.39
CA LEU A 117 6.96 4.26 -0.69
C LEU A 117 8.18 3.43 -1.06
N PHE A 118 8.51 3.37 -2.34
CA PHE A 118 9.78 2.82 -2.80
C PHE A 118 10.87 3.90 -2.79
N VAL A 119 12.07 3.51 -2.37
CA VAL A 119 13.27 4.36 -2.34
C VAL A 119 14.43 3.57 -2.95
N ALA A 120 14.85 3.93 -4.16
CA ALA A 120 15.97 3.31 -4.85
C ALA A 120 17.30 3.56 -4.12
N LYS A 121 18.19 2.56 -4.11
CA LYS A 121 19.59 2.75 -3.70
C LYS A 121 20.33 3.64 -4.69
N ASP A 122 21.43 4.21 -4.25
CA ASP A 122 22.33 4.92 -5.17
C ASP A 122 23.01 3.93 -6.11
N GLY A 123 22.90 4.19 -7.42
CA GLY A 123 23.41 3.28 -8.44
C GLY A 123 22.57 2.03 -8.68
N ALA A 124 21.32 1.99 -8.20
CA ALA A 124 20.39 0.89 -8.43
C ALA A 124 20.26 0.57 -9.93
N SER A 125 20.42 -0.72 -10.27
CA SER A 125 20.32 -1.22 -11.65
C SER A 125 19.03 -2.01 -11.92
N GLU A 126 18.37 -2.50 -10.87
CA GLU A 126 17.12 -3.27 -10.93
C GLU A 126 15.99 -2.45 -10.28
N GLU A 127 14.75 -2.65 -10.74
CA GLU A 127 13.56 -1.90 -10.30
C GLU A 127 13.24 -2.09 -8.80
N ASP A 128 13.71 -3.18 -8.19
CA ASP A 128 13.56 -3.45 -6.77
C ASP A 128 14.86 -3.33 -5.97
N ASP A 129 15.93 -2.78 -6.56
CA ASP A 129 17.18 -2.51 -5.83
C ASP A 129 17.05 -1.24 -4.97
N GLY A 130 16.39 -1.42 -3.83
CA GLY A 130 15.94 -0.32 -3.00
C GLY A 130 15.33 -0.78 -1.71
N TYR A 131 14.52 0.12 -1.15
CA TYR A 131 13.81 -0.10 0.08
C TYR A 131 12.34 0.25 -0.09
N ILE A 132 11.47 -0.50 0.57
CA ILE A 132 10.09 -0.08 0.80
C ILE A 132 10.01 0.49 2.20
N VAL A 133 9.56 1.73 2.33
CA VAL A 133 9.44 2.42 3.62
C VAL A 133 7.99 2.72 3.96
N SER A 134 7.64 2.66 5.24
CA SER A 134 6.27 3.01 5.69
C SER A 134 6.23 3.46 7.15
N TYR A 135 5.24 4.27 7.49
CA TYR A 135 4.86 4.55 8.87
C TYR A 135 3.87 3.49 9.34
N VAL A 136 4.20 2.73 10.37
CA VAL A 136 3.36 1.68 10.96
C VAL A 136 2.91 2.10 12.36
N HIS A 137 1.60 2.04 12.60
CA HIS A 137 0.99 2.29 13.90
C HIS A 137 0.48 0.98 14.51
N ASP A 138 0.91 0.69 15.73
CA ASP A 138 0.38 -0.39 16.56
C ASP A 138 -0.77 0.17 17.41
N GLU A 139 -2.01 -0.23 17.09
CA GLU A 139 -3.20 0.24 17.82
C GLU A 139 -3.28 -0.31 19.26
N LYS A 140 -2.59 -1.41 19.57
CA LYS A 140 -2.59 -2.02 20.91
C LYS A 140 -1.71 -1.21 21.87
N SER A 141 -0.49 -0.88 21.45
CA SER A 141 0.45 -0.11 22.27
C SER A 141 0.33 1.40 22.10
N GLY A 142 -0.35 1.86 21.04
CA GLY A 142 -0.41 3.26 20.64
C GLY A 142 0.88 3.77 19.99
N ALA A 143 1.90 2.93 19.83
CA ALA A 143 3.19 3.31 19.27
C ALA A 143 3.15 3.48 17.75
N SER A 144 4.04 4.33 17.22
CA SER A 144 4.30 4.42 15.79
C SER A 144 5.78 4.19 15.50
N ARG A 145 6.05 3.60 14.34
CA ARG A 145 7.40 3.28 13.86
C ARG A 145 7.51 3.67 12.39
N PHE A 146 8.67 4.12 11.97
CA PHE A 146 9.06 4.15 10.57
C PHE A 146 9.84 2.86 10.28
N VAL A 147 9.35 2.06 9.34
CA VAL A 147 9.96 0.78 8.96
C VAL A 147 10.64 0.92 7.61
N VAL A 148 11.82 0.32 7.47
CA VAL A 148 12.57 0.22 6.22
C VAL A 148 12.70 -1.26 5.90
N MET A 149 12.17 -1.66 4.75
CA MET A 149 12.15 -3.04 4.29
C MET A 149 13.04 -3.17 3.06
N ASP A 150 13.87 -4.21 3.01
CA ASP A 150 14.61 -4.55 1.79
C ASP A 150 13.62 -4.93 0.70
N ALA A 151 13.58 -4.15 -0.39
CA ALA A 151 12.63 -4.37 -1.46
C ALA A 151 12.93 -5.68 -2.21
N LYS A 152 14.18 -6.16 -2.24
CA LYS A 152 14.56 -7.37 -2.98
C LYS A 152 14.29 -8.67 -2.21
N SER A 153 14.08 -8.57 -0.90
CA SER A 153 13.79 -9.72 -0.04
C SER A 153 12.39 -10.28 -0.32
N GLN A 154 12.28 -11.61 -0.48
CA GLN A 154 11.00 -12.32 -0.64
C GLN A 154 10.03 -12.10 0.55
N THR A 155 10.58 -11.85 1.74
CA THR A 155 9.81 -11.57 2.96
C THR A 155 9.73 -10.08 3.29
N LEU A 156 10.25 -9.23 2.38
CA LEU A 156 10.39 -7.78 2.57
C LEU A 156 10.96 -7.47 3.96
N ASP A 157 12.13 -8.04 4.22
CA ASP A 157 12.76 -8.02 5.53
C ASP A 157 12.97 -6.61 6.06
N VAL A 158 12.60 -6.41 7.32
CA VAL A 158 12.80 -5.13 8.00
C VAL A 158 14.28 -5.00 8.37
N VAL A 159 15.00 -4.20 7.59
CA VAL A 159 16.43 -3.92 7.79
C VAL A 159 16.68 -2.79 8.78
N ALA A 160 15.70 -1.90 8.98
CA ALA A 160 15.75 -0.87 10.00
C ALA A 160 14.36 -0.50 10.52
N THR A 161 14.30 -0.02 11.76
CA THR A 161 13.08 0.50 12.37
C THR A 161 13.40 1.68 13.27
N VAL A 162 12.72 2.80 13.07
CA VAL A 162 12.80 3.99 13.92
C VAL A 162 11.54 4.11 14.75
N LYS A 163 11.66 4.06 16.08
CA LYS A 163 10.53 4.34 16.98
C LYS A 163 10.25 5.84 16.99
N LEU A 164 8.99 6.22 16.78
CA LEU A 164 8.58 7.61 16.78
C LEU A 164 8.14 8.06 18.17
N PRO A 165 8.44 9.31 18.57
CA PRO A 165 8.11 9.82 19.90
C PRO A 165 6.60 10.09 20.07
N ARG A 166 5.84 10.12 18.97
CA ARG A 166 4.40 10.38 18.94
C ARG A 166 3.73 9.51 17.89
N ARG A 167 2.40 9.39 18.02
CA ARG A 167 1.56 8.72 17.04
C ARG A 167 1.56 9.49 15.71
N VAL A 168 1.84 8.78 14.62
CA VAL A 168 1.58 9.24 13.25
C VAL A 168 0.18 8.76 12.85
N PRO A 169 -0.74 9.65 12.41
CA PRO A 169 -2.04 9.23 11.86
C PRO A 169 -1.90 8.35 10.62
N TYR A 170 -2.99 7.68 10.24
CA TYR A 170 -3.06 7.02 8.93
C TYR A 170 -3.00 8.11 7.87
N GLY A 171 -1.82 8.27 7.28
CA GLY A 171 -1.55 9.23 6.21
C GLY A 171 -2.19 8.76 4.91
N PHE A 172 -2.32 9.70 3.98
CA PHE A 172 -2.76 9.41 2.61
C PHE A 172 -1.53 9.15 1.75
N HIS A 173 -0.90 10.22 1.26
CA HIS A 173 0.25 10.11 0.37
C HIS A 173 1.54 10.62 1.00
N GLY A 174 2.67 10.16 0.45
CA GLY A 174 3.99 10.66 0.77
C GLY A 174 4.89 10.75 -0.46
N LEU A 175 6.01 11.45 -0.31
CA LEU A 175 7.06 11.53 -1.32
C LEU A 175 8.41 11.43 -0.60
N PHE A 176 9.31 10.65 -1.16
CA PHE A 176 10.72 10.67 -0.79
C PHE A 176 11.47 11.58 -1.75
N VAL A 177 12.26 12.52 -1.21
CA VAL A 177 13.09 13.43 -2.00
C VAL A 177 14.53 13.25 -1.51
N LYS A 178 15.46 12.97 -2.41
CA LYS A 178 16.89 12.89 -2.07
C LYS A 178 17.40 14.28 -1.72
N ASP A 179 18.41 14.34 -0.86
CA ASP A 179 19.03 15.59 -0.43
C ASP A 179 19.48 16.47 -1.62
N GLY A 180 20.13 15.87 -2.62
CA GLY A 180 20.57 16.57 -3.84
C GLY A 180 19.42 17.04 -4.76
N ASP A 181 18.21 16.52 -4.59
CA ASP A 181 17.02 16.93 -5.36
C ASP A 181 16.21 18.02 -4.64
N ILE A 182 16.49 18.26 -3.36
CA ILE A 182 15.93 19.39 -2.62
C ILE A 182 16.67 20.64 -3.10
N ARG A 183 16.09 21.33 -4.07
CA ARG A 183 16.46 22.73 -4.34
C ARG A 183 16.00 23.53 -3.13
N GLU A 184 16.90 24.28 -2.50
CA GLU A 184 16.53 25.22 -1.43
C GLU A 184 15.40 26.12 -1.96
N ILE A 185 14.18 25.89 -1.46
CA ILE A 185 13.10 26.86 -1.58
C ILE A 185 13.39 27.83 -0.45
N TYR A 186 14.17 28.86 -0.77
CA TYR A 186 14.49 30.00 0.11
C TYR A 186 13.23 30.61 0.73
#